data_AF-A0A2N4UAV3-F1
#
_entry.id   AF-A0A2N4UAV3-F1
#
_cell.length_a   1.000
_cell.length_b   1.000
_cell.length_c   1.000
_cell.angle_alpha   90.00
_cell.angle_beta   90.00
_cell.angle_gamma   90.00
#
_symmetry.space_group_name_H-M   'P 1'
#
loop_
_entity.id
_entity.type
_entity.pdbx_description
1 polymer ?
#
loop_
_entity_poly.entity_id
_entity_poly.type
_entity_poly.pdbx_seq_one_letter_code
_entity_poly.pdbx_strand_id
1 'polypeptide(L)'
;MGLPMILRLLEDGRQMIVHDKAVTAFTALDGYGALIVESPQHVADFASIVFTSLPDAQALKEAVLGVNGVVQVIRYRRNNE
;
A
#
# COMPACT_ATOMS: atom_id res chain seq x y z
N MET A 1 9.84 -2.91 8.79
CA MET A 1 10.03 -3.85 7.65
C MET A 1 9.62 -3.28 6.31
N GLY A 2 8.54 -2.48 6.19
CA GLY A 2 8.06 -1.93 4.90
C GLY A 2 9.08 -1.14 4.06
N LEU A 3 9.72 -0.13 4.66
CA LEU A 3 10.63 0.80 3.96
C LEU A 3 11.73 0.10 3.11
N PRO A 4 12.56 -0.81 3.64
CA PRO A 4 13.59 -1.47 2.82
C PRO A 4 13.02 -2.32 1.69
N MET A 5 11.80 -2.86 1.81
CA MET A 5 11.14 -3.57 0.71
C MET A 5 10.73 -2.61 -0.40
N ILE A 6 10.15 -1.46 -0.05
CA ILE A 6 9.73 -0.42 -1.00
C ILE A 6 10.94 0.09 -1.80
N LEU A 7 12.03 0.43 -1.12
CA LEU A 7 13.24 0.93 -1.75
C LEU A 7 13.81 -0.07 -2.77
N ARG A 8 13.85 -1.37 -2.42
CA ARG A 8 14.32 -2.41 -3.34
C ARG A 8 13.44 -2.54 -4.60
N LEU A 9 12.12 -2.42 -4.46
CA LEU A 9 11.21 -2.49 -5.60
C LEU A 9 11.35 -1.25 -6.51
N LEU A 10 11.56 -0.07 -5.93
CA LEU A 10 11.86 1.16 -6.67
C LEU A 10 13.19 1.08 -7.41
N GLU A 11 14.24 0.55 -6.77
CA GLU A 11 15.54 0.30 -7.41
C GLU A 11 15.43 -0.66 -8.61
N ASP A 12 14.52 -1.64 -8.56
CA ASP A 12 14.21 -2.57 -9.65
C ASP A 12 13.30 -1.94 -10.73
N GLY A 13 13.01 -0.63 -10.64
CA GLY A 13 12.21 0.11 -11.62
C GLY A 13 10.70 -0.13 -11.53
N ARG A 14 10.21 -0.69 -10.42
CA ARG A 14 8.77 -0.92 -10.23
C ARG A 14 8.10 0.34 -9.73
N GLN A 15 6.88 0.57 -10.21
CA GLN A 15 6.03 1.64 -9.71
C GLN A 15 5.52 1.27 -8.32
N MET A 16 5.70 2.19 -7.36
CA MET A 16 5.23 1.99 -6.00
C MET A 16 4.20 3.05 -5.63
N ILE A 17 3.11 2.58 -5.02
CA ILE A 17 2.06 3.41 -4.43
C ILE A 17 2.03 3.05 -2.95
N VAL A 18 2.25 4.05 -2.09
CA VAL A 18 2.56 3.83 -0.68
C VAL A 18 1.61 4.64 0.20
N HIS A 19 1.13 3.99 1.24
CA HIS A 19 0.42 4.61 2.33
C HIS A 19 1.02 4.13 3.67
N ASP A 20 1.18 5.04 4.61
CA ASP A 20 1.56 4.79 5.99
C ASP A 20 0.89 5.85 6.89
N LYS A 21 0.64 5.52 8.16
CA LYS A 21 0.14 6.50 9.15
C LYS A 21 1.28 7.38 9.68
N ALA A 22 2.53 6.88 9.65
CA ALA A 22 3.70 7.59 10.12
C ALA A 22 4.28 8.47 9.00
N VAL A 23 4.22 9.79 9.18
CA VAL A 23 4.78 10.78 8.25
C VAL A 23 6.27 10.54 7.98
N THR A 24 7.02 10.04 8.97
CA THR A 24 8.44 9.73 8.84
C THR A 24 8.74 8.64 7.82
N ALA A 25 7.77 7.76 7.51
CA ALA A 25 7.92 6.76 6.45
C ALA A 25 8.01 7.39 5.06
N PHE A 26 7.39 8.55 4.85
CA PHE A 26 7.36 9.24 3.56
C PHE A 26 8.63 10.05 3.31
N THR A 27 9.17 10.71 4.34
CA THR A 27 10.43 11.49 4.21
C THR A 27 11.58 10.62 3.72
N ALA A 28 11.60 9.33 4.07
CA ALA A 28 12.61 8.39 3.60
C ALA A 28 12.44 7.96 2.13
N LEU A 29 11.30 8.26 1.52
CA LEU A 29 10.97 7.96 0.12
C LEU A 29 11.09 9.19 -0.78
N ASP A 30 11.38 10.37 -0.21
CA ASP A 30 11.59 11.60 -0.97
C ASP A 30 12.70 11.41 -2.01
N GLY A 31 12.39 11.71 -3.26
CA GLY A 31 13.31 11.55 -4.39
C GLY A 31 13.37 10.15 -5.02
N TYR A 32 12.71 9.14 -4.45
CA TYR A 32 12.67 7.78 -5.02
C TYR A 32 11.49 7.53 -5.98
N GLY A 33 10.62 8.53 -6.19
CA GLY A 33 9.53 8.45 -7.18
C GLY A 33 8.34 7.56 -6.77
N ALA A 34 8.23 7.20 -5.49
CA ALA A 34 7.03 6.56 -4.96
C ALA A 34 5.83 7.53 -4.96
N LEU A 35 4.66 7.06 -5.36
CA LEU A 35 3.42 7.82 -5.24
C LEU A 35 2.86 7.63 -3.82
N ILE A 36 2.88 8.69 -3.03
CA ILE A 36 2.30 8.67 -1.68
C ILE A 36 0.81 9.00 -1.76
N VAL A 37 -0.03 8.20 -1.07
CA VAL A 37 -1.49 8.36 -1.06
C VAL A 37 -2.05 8.39 0.36
N GLU A 38 -3.25 8.97 0.48
CA GLU A 38 -3.84 9.31 1.78
C GLU A 38 -4.50 8.13 2.51
N SER A 39 -4.74 7.00 1.84
CA SER A 39 -5.45 5.86 2.44
C SER A 39 -5.07 4.50 1.83
N PRO A 40 -5.32 3.39 2.56
CA PRO A 40 -5.21 2.03 2.00
C PRO A 40 -6.12 1.80 0.78
N GLN A 41 -7.32 2.39 0.78
CA GLN A 41 -8.23 2.36 -0.36
C GLN A 41 -7.58 2.97 -1.61
N HIS A 42 -6.98 4.16 -1.50
CA HIS A 42 -6.31 4.81 -2.64
C HIS A 42 -5.14 3.97 -3.17
N VAL A 43 -4.44 3.20 -2.32
CA VAL A 43 -3.45 2.23 -2.81
C VAL A 43 -4.12 1.20 -3.71
N ALA A 44 -5.23 0.63 -3.26
CA ALA A 44 -5.95 -0.42 -3.96
C ALA A 44 -6.68 0.04 -5.24
N ASP A 45 -6.98 1.33 -5.37
CA ASP A 45 -7.57 1.91 -6.60
C ASP A 45 -6.63 1.78 -7.81
N PHE A 46 -5.32 1.83 -7.58
CA PHE A 46 -4.31 1.85 -8.64
C PHE A 46 -3.42 0.59 -8.67
N ALA A 47 -3.23 -0.06 -7.52
CA ALA A 47 -2.32 -1.20 -7.40
C ALA A 47 -2.98 -2.51 -7.86
N SER A 48 -2.25 -3.30 -8.66
CA SER A 48 -2.66 -4.67 -9.01
C SER A 48 -2.34 -5.69 -7.92
N ILE A 49 -1.32 -5.40 -7.09
CA ILE A 49 -0.86 -6.25 -5.98
C ILE A 49 -0.65 -5.33 -4.78
N VAL A 50 -1.25 -5.68 -3.64
CA VAL A 50 -1.13 -4.92 -2.39
C VAL A 50 -0.35 -5.74 -1.37
N PHE A 51 0.73 -5.15 -0.83
CA PHE A 51 1.49 -5.69 0.30
C PHE A 51 1.13 -4.94 1.57
N THR A 52 1.02 -5.66 2.69
CA THR A 52 0.85 -5.05 4.02
C THR A 52 1.93 -5.56 4.97
N SER A 53 2.58 -4.65 5.69
CA SER A 53 3.56 -4.95 6.74
C SER A 53 3.22 -4.14 7.98
N LEU A 54 2.27 -4.62 8.77
CA LEU A 54 1.69 -3.88 9.91
C LEU A 54 2.06 -4.52 11.26
N PRO A 55 2.02 -3.78 12.37
CA PRO A 55 2.50 -4.25 13.67
C PRO A 55 1.70 -5.41 14.27
N ASP A 56 0.39 -5.43 14.02
CA ASP A 56 -0.53 -6.42 14.61
C ASP A 56 -1.79 -6.64 13.75
N ALA A 57 -2.63 -7.58 14.22
CA ALA A 57 -3.87 -7.95 13.56
C ALA A 57 -4.94 -6.85 13.57
N GLN A 58 -4.94 -5.96 14.58
CA GLN A 58 -5.92 -4.88 14.65
C GLN A 58 -5.62 -3.81 13.60
N ALA A 59 -4.35 -3.43 13.46
CA ALA A 59 -3.89 -2.53 12.40
C ALA A 59 -4.21 -3.10 11.00
N LEU A 60 -4.03 -4.42 10.82
CA LEU A 60 -4.41 -5.08 9.57
C LEU A 60 -5.92 -5.02 9.31
N LYS A 61 -6.75 -5.34 10.30
CA LYS A 61 -8.20 -5.26 10.16
C LYS A 61 -8.65 -3.85 9.81
N GLU A 62 -8.07 -2.82 10.42
CA GLU A 62 -8.40 -1.43 10.11
C GLU A 62 -8.00 -1.06 8.69
N ALA A 63 -6.77 -1.39 8.27
CA ALA A 63 -6.30 -1.07 6.92
C ALA A 63 -7.09 -1.80 5.82
N VAL A 64 -7.57 -3.01 6.10
CA VAL A 64 -8.30 -3.83 5.12
C VAL A 64 -9.80 -3.56 5.16
N LEU A 65 -10.43 -3.61 6.34
CA LEU A 65 -11.88 -3.61 6.54
C LEU A 65 -12.44 -2.28 7.08
N GLY A 66 -11.59 -1.36 7.51
CA GLY A 66 -11.99 -0.09 8.09
C GLY A 66 -12.53 0.90 7.06
N VAL A 67 -12.79 2.11 7.56
CA VAL A 67 -13.10 3.27 6.71
C VAL A 67 -11.90 3.55 5.80
N ASN A 68 -12.15 3.74 4.51
CA ASN A 68 -11.11 3.87 3.49
C ASN A 68 -10.14 2.68 3.45
N GLY A 69 -10.62 1.49 3.81
CA GLY A 69 -9.86 0.24 3.74
C GLY A 69 -9.77 -0.33 2.33
N VAL A 70 -8.84 -1.24 2.12
CA VAL A 70 -8.57 -1.88 0.81
C VAL A 70 -9.83 -2.52 0.20
N VAL A 71 -10.70 -3.14 1.01
CA VAL A 71 -11.87 -3.86 0.49
C VAL A 71 -12.95 -2.97 -0.12
N GLN A 72 -12.90 -1.65 0.10
CA GLN A 72 -13.90 -0.72 -0.41
C GLN A 72 -13.90 -0.64 -1.95
N VAL A 73 -12.76 -0.97 -2.57
CA VAL A 73 -12.55 -0.84 -4.02
C VAL A 73 -12.14 -2.15 -4.71
N ILE A 74 -11.76 -3.18 -3.94
CA ILE A 74 -11.46 -4.50 -4.50
C ILE A 74 -12.74 -5.10 -5.10
N ARG A 75 -12.65 -5.46 -6.38
CA ARG A 75 -13.68 -6.24 -7.07
C ARG A 75 -13.25 -7.69 -7.13
N TYR A 76 -14.15 -8.59 -6.75
CA TYR A 76 -13.97 -10.02 -6.97
C TYR A 76 -13.88 -10.28 -8.48
N ARG A 77 -12.69 -10.62 -8.98
CA ARG A 77 -12.54 -11.17 -10.33
C ARG A 77 -12.89 -12.64 -10.29
N ARG A 78 -14.03 -12.99 -10.88
CA ARG A 78 -14.37 -14.37 -11.17
C ARG A 78 -13.60 -14.76 -12.42
N ASN A 79 -12.63 -15.66 -12.28
CA ASN A 79 -12.01 -16.31 -13.44
C ASN A 79 -13.08 -17.21 -14.05
N ASN A 80 -13.80 -16.70 -15.05
CA ASN A 80 -14.54 -17.56 -15.96
C ASN A 80 -13.52 -18.00 -17.02
N GLU A 81 -13.29 -19.32 -17.08
CA GLU A 81 -12.70 -19.99 -18.25
C GLU A 81 -13.57 -19.78 -19.50
#